data_AF-A0A8H5JCF3-F1
#
_entry.id   AF-A0A8H5JCF3-F1
#
_cell.length_a   1.000
_cell.length_b   1.000
_cell.length_c   1.000
_cell.angle_alpha   90.00
_cell.angle_beta   90.00
_cell.angle_gamma   90.00
#
_symmetry.space_group_name_H-M   'P 1'
#
loop_
_entity.id
_entity.type
_entity.pdbx_description
1 polymer ?
#
loop_
_entity_poly.entity_id
_entity_poly.type
_entity_poly.pdbx_seq_one_letter_code
_entity_poly.pdbx_strand_id
1 'polypeptide(L)'
;MSSDTWRDTDFTPESNEILQQVLGCSVSDPPPWTQMSRIWAPIPKEGVHPEDSTDDSRVPGNIRGASIEAETFLLPLSAITCLKGAFSFLRLIYGITSKASEVALSLISYLQLFDSRCRQLILGAGALTSAGLKNITATNLALAFQALSFISTLIPCISGFVGRHVSARQTNESIESQFEKVNHAFEEHKDSIFRKLIGIMESRAISYSKRAREIDWEGETQQDVRKYMVDLVGDTSRLYKAINKRMHQSVVLLVMTSISTRYKDHLGTVFIDIVVEDESGRKCMVKDIEYLDGKLGKIPGFGGLGRYLIDIVKSKGI
;
A
#
# COMPACT_ATOMS: atom_id res chain seq x y z
N MET A 1 -17.25 -3.21 -1.82
CA MET A 1 -16.19 -2.37 -1.20
C MET A 1 -16.64 -1.76 0.12
N SER A 2 -17.85 -1.23 0.26
CA SER A 2 -18.28 -0.56 1.51
C SER A 2 -18.28 -1.45 2.76
N SER A 3 -18.47 -2.76 2.62
CA SER A 3 -18.41 -3.75 3.70
C SER A 3 -17.01 -4.31 3.96
N ASP A 4 -15.99 -3.88 3.21
CA ASP A 4 -14.63 -4.41 3.37
C ASP A 4 -14.01 -3.90 4.67
N THR A 5 -13.46 -4.84 5.45
CA THR A 5 -12.82 -4.55 6.73
C THR A 5 -11.36 -4.10 6.58
N TRP A 6 -10.82 -4.06 5.36
CA TRP A 6 -9.45 -3.67 5.03
C TRP A 6 -8.43 -4.48 5.83
N ARG A 7 -8.55 -5.81 5.72
CA ARG A 7 -7.64 -6.78 6.34
C ARG A 7 -7.02 -7.66 5.27
N ASP A 8 -5.84 -8.21 5.60
CA ASP A 8 -5.17 -9.24 4.80
C ASP A 8 -6.18 -10.39 4.58
N THR A 9 -6.51 -10.67 3.32
CA THR A 9 -7.46 -11.72 2.93
C THR A 9 -6.70 -12.83 2.23
N ASP A 10 -7.02 -14.08 2.54
CA ASP A 10 -6.36 -15.24 1.94
C ASP A 10 -6.61 -15.29 0.43
N PHE A 11 -5.53 -15.38 -0.34
CA PHE A 11 -5.61 -15.48 -1.78
C PHE A 11 -5.79 -16.95 -2.21
N THR A 12 -7.05 -17.32 -2.43
CA THR A 12 -7.46 -18.70 -2.68
C THR A 12 -6.85 -19.28 -3.98
N PRO A 13 -6.70 -20.61 -4.10
CA PRO A 13 -6.25 -21.25 -5.33
C PRO A 13 -7.07 -20.84 -6.57
N GLU A 14 -8.39 -20.75 -6.43
CA GLU A 14 -9.31 -20.24 -7.46
C GLU A 14 -8.96 -18.80 -7.89
N SER A 15 -8.69 -17.90 -6.94
CA SER A 15 -8.28 -16.52 -7.25
C SER A 15 -6.93 -16.48 -7.95
N ASN A 16 -6.01 -17.39 -7.61
CA ASN A 16 -4.72 -17.53 -8.28
C ASN A 16 -4.87 -18.03 -9.71
N GLU A 17 -5.75 -19.00 -9.95
CA GLU A 17 -6.04 -19.45 -11.31
C GLU A 17 -6.56 -18.30 -12.19
N ILE A 18 -7.51 -17.51 -11.65
CA ILE A 18 -8.00 -16.29 -12.31
C ILE A 18 -6.85 -15.32 -12.61
N LEU A 19 -5.97 -15.07 -11.64
CA LEU A 19 -4.82 -14.18 -11.81
C LEU A 19 -3.90 -14.66 -12.95
N GLN A 20 -3.54 -15.95 -12.98
CA GLN A 20 -2.68 -16.49 -14.03
C GLN A 20 -3.31 -16.36 -15.42
N GLN A 21 -4.62 -16.58 -15.53
CA GLN A 21 -5.35 -16.36 -16.78
C GLN A 21 -5.32 -14.88 -17.21
N VAL A 22 -5.50 -13.93 -16.29
CA VAL A 22 -5.41 -12.49 -16.58
C VAL A 22 -4.00 -12.08 -16.98
N LEU A 23 -2.95 -12.60 -16.32
CA LEU A 23 -1.56 -12.29 -16.68
C LEU A 23 -1.21 -12.79 -18.08
N GLY A 24 -1.65 -14.00 -18.43
CA GLY A 24 -1.38 -14.63 -19.73
C GLY A 24 -2.24 -14.13 -20.89
N CYS A 25 -3.37 -13.47 -20.61
CA CYS A 25 -4.36 -13.13 -21.64
C CYS A 25 -3.86 -12.08 -22.65
N SER A 26 -2.81 -11.33 -22.36
CA SER A 26 -2.26 -10.37 -23.33
C SER A 26 -1.68 -11.06 -24.57
N VAL A 27 -1.07 -12.23 -24.41
CA VAL A 27 -0.34 -12.96 -25.46
C VAL A 27 -1.23 -13.98 -26.18
N SER A 28 -2.06 -14.71 -25.44
CA SER A 28 -2.92 -15.75 -26.00
C SER A 28 -4.23 -15.83 -25.22
N ASP A 29 -5.30 -16.26 -25.88
CA ASP A 29 -6.58 -16.46 -25.21
C ASP A 29 -6.49 -17.70 -24.30
N PRO A 30 -6.83 -17.60 -23.00
CA PRO A 30 -6.78 -18.73 -22.09
C PRO A 30 -7.60 -19.92 -22.62
N PRO A 31 -7.03 -21.14 -22.64
CA PRO A 31 -7.73 -22.33 -23.13
C PRO A 31 -9.13 -22.54 -22.52
N PRO A 32 -9.38 -22.28 -21.22
CA PRO A 32 -10.72 -22.41 -20.64
C PRO A 32 -11.77 -21.50 -21.31
N TRP A 33 -11.37 -20.33 -21.84
CA TRP A 33 -12.31 -19.40 -22.48
C TRP A 33 -12.73 -19.91 -23.85
N THR A 34 -11.79 -20.53 -24.58
CA THR A 34 -12.02 -21.14 -25.90
C THR A 34 -12.94 -22.36 -25.85
N GLN A 35 -12.98 -23.08 -24.71
CA GLN A 35 -13.90 -24.20 -24.52
C GLN A 35 -15.31 -23.71 -24.21
N MET A 36 -15.44 -22.61 -23.47
CA MET A 36 -16.74 -22.05 -23.10
C MET A 36 -17.46 -21.37 -24.27
N SER A 37 -16.72 -20.88 -25.28
CA SER A 37 -17.32 -20.36 -26.52
C SER A 37 -17.82 -21.45 -27.47
N ARG A 38 -17.57 -22.74 -27.18
CA ARG A 38 -18.14 -23.87 -27.94
C ARG A 38 -19.54 -24.17 -27.43
N ILE A 39 -20.52 -23.39 -27.89
CA ILE A 39 -21.96 -23.59 -27.62
C ILE A 39 -22.44 -25.00 -28.04
N TRP A 40 -21.70 -25.65 -28.94
CA TRP A 40 -21.97 -26.98 -29.50
C TRP A 40 -21.16 -28.11 -28.84
N ALA A 41 -20.29 -27.82 -27.87
CA ALA A 41 -19.57 -28.87 -27.17
C ALA A 41 -20.53 -29.65 -26.23
N PRO A 42 -20.41 -30.98 -26.13
CA PRO A 42 -21.13 -31.73 -25.11
C PRO A 42 -20.84 -31.12 -23.75
N ILE A 43 -21.88 -30.83 -22.97
CA ILE A 43 -21.73 -30.44 -21.56
C ILE A 43 -20.86 -31.52 -20.92
N PRO A 44 -19.68 -31.20 -20.37
CA PRO A 44 -18.89 -32.18 -19.65
C PRO A 44 -19.80 -32.76 -18.57
N LYS A 45 -20.03 -34.08 -18.61
CA LYS A 45 -20.66 -34.76 -17.48
C LYS A 45 -19.81 -34.38 -16.27
N GLU A 46 -20.41 -33.75 -15.26
CA GLU A 46 -19.76 -33.47 -13.99
C GLU A 46 -19.15 -34.80 -13.50
N GLY A 47 -17.86 -34.96 -13.76
CA GLY A 47 -17.07 -35.97 -13.11
C GLY A 47 -17.06 -35.58 -11.65
N VAL A 48 -17.56 -36.48 -10.82
CA VAL A 48 -17.40 -36.47 -9.36
C VAL A 48 -16.12 -35.74 -9.01
N HIS A 49 -16.25 -34.60 -8.32
CA HIS A 49 -15.12 -33.90 -7.72
C HIS A 49 -14.24 -34.95 -7.05
N PRO A 50 -12.96 -35.10 -7.44
CA PRO A 50 -12.02 -35.79 -6.56
C PRO A 50 -12.09 -35.01 -5.25
N GLU A 51 -12.44 -35.71 -4.18
CA GLU A 51 -12.35 -35.19 -2.83
C GLU A 51 -11.05 -34.42 -2.66
N ASP A 52 -11.15 -33.26 -2.01
CA ASP A 52 -10.06 -32.41 -1.56
C ASP A 52 -8.85 -33.26 -1.11
N SER A 53 -7.89 -33.48 -2.00
CA SER A 53 -6.50 -33.70 -1.59
C SER A 53 -5.94 -32.32 -1.29
N THR A 54 -6.45 -31.72 -0.22
CA THR A 54 -5.74 -30.66 0.47
C THR A 54 -4.46 -31.31 1.00
N ASP A 55 -3.36 -31.12 0.26
CA ASP A 55 -2.04 -31.10 0.90
C ASP A 55 -2.02 -29.86 1.80
N ASP A 56 -2.72 -29.98 2.93
CA ASP A 56 -2.80 -28.99 3.98
C ASP A 56 -1.53 -29.11 4.82
N SER A 57 -0.40 -28.84 4.17
CA SER A 57 0.83 -28.43 4.84
C SER A 57 0.65 -27.01 5.41
N ARG A 58 -0.41 -26.79 6.21
CA ARG A 58 -0.68 -25.53 6.91
C ARG A 58 0.23 -25.45 8.12
N VAL A 59 1.07 -24.42 8.14
CA VAL A 59 1.42 -23.77 9.40
C VAL A 59 0.24 -22.84 9.74
N PRO A 60 -0.48 -23.07 10.85
CA PRO A 60 -1.59 -22.22 11.25
C PRO A 60 -1.13 -20.77 11.38
N GLY A 61 -1.73 -19.85 10.59
CA GLY A 61 -1.53 -18.40 10.74
C GLY A 61 -0.83 -17.67 9.58
N ASN A 62 -0.42 -18.35 8.50
CA ASN A 62 0.17 -17.66 7.33
C ASN A 62 -0.88 -17.40 6.23
N ILE A 63 -1.16 -16.13 5.94
CA ILE A 63 -2.11 -15.71 4.90
C ILE A 63 -1.41 -15.76 3.54
N ARG A 64 -2.01 -16.43 2.55
CA ARG A 64 -1.44 -16.51 1.20
C ARG A 64 -1.62 -15.19 0.46
N GLY A 65 -0.53 -14.68 -0.10
CA GLY A 65 -0.56 -13.52 -0.98
C GLY A 65 -0.69 -13.90 -2.46
N ALA A 66 -1.14 -12.96 -3.28
CA ALA A 66 -1.06 -13.08 -4.74
C ALA A 66 0.39 -12.88 -5.19
N SER A 67 0.91 -13.72 -6.09
CA SER A 67 2.27 -13.54 -6.61
C SER A 67 2.23 -13.13 -8.08
N ILE A 68 2.88 -12.02 -8.40
CA ILE A 68 3.12 -11.58 -9.78
C ILE A 68 4.63 -11.47 -9.93
N GLU A 69 5.19 -12.25 -10.86
CA GLU A 69 6.65 -12.37 -11.05
C GLU A 69 7.36 -12.75 -9.73
N ALA A 70 8.22 -11.86 -9.20
CA ALA A 70 8.96 -12.05 -7.96
C ALA A 70 8.33 -11.35 -6.75
N GLU A 71 7.19 -10.69 -6.92
CA GLU A 71 6.55 -9.87 -5.88
C GLU A 71 5.29 -10.53 -5.33
N THR A 72 5.13 -10.50 -4.00
CA THR A 72 3.97 -11.04 -3.29
C THR A 72 3.12 -9.92 -2.71
N PHE A 73 1.84 -9.90 -3.06
CA PHE A 73 0.86 -8.91 -2.66
C PHE A 73 -0.08 -9.48 -1.58
N LEU A 74 -0.15 -8.80 -0.44
CA LEU A 74 -1.17 -9.04 0.58
C LEU A 74 -2.37 -8.12 0.33
N LEU A 75 -3.52 -8.71 0.02
CA LEU A 75 -4.64 -7.99 -0.56
C LEU A 75 -5.86 -7.96 0.37
N PRO A 76 -6.63 -6.86 0.37
CA PRO A 76 -7.97 -6.85 0.94
C PRO A 76 -8.97 -7.54 0.00
N LEU A 77 -10.10 -8.00 0.55
CA LEU A 77 -11.16 -8.68 -0.19
C LEU A 77 -11.65 -7.87 -1.41
N SER A 78 -11.70 -6.54 -1.31
CA SER A 78 -12.10 -5.66 -2.42
C SER A 78 -11.18 -5.79 -3.63
N ALA A 79 -9.87 -5.97 -3.44
CA ALA A 79 -8.93 -6.12 -4.54
C ALA A 79 -9.13 -7.47 -5.26
N ILE A 80 -9.35 -8.55 -4.48
CA ILE A 80 -9.67 -9.87 -5.02
C ILE A 80 -10.99 -9.83 -5.78
N THR A 81 -12.00 -9.14 -5.24
CA THR A 81 -13.29 -8.94 -5.91
C THR A 81 -13.13 -8.13 -7.20
N CYS A 82 -12.25 -7.12 -7.20
CA CYS A 82 -11.92 -6.34 -8.39
C CYS A 82 -11.31 -7.21 -9.49
N LEU A 83 -10.35 -8.08 -9.14
CA LEU A 83 -9.79 -9.06 -10.06
C LEU A 83 -10.87 -9.97 -10.66
N LYS A 84 -11.73 -10.56 -9.83
CA LYS A 84 -12.82 -11.45 -10.29
C LYS A 84 -13.81 -10.72 -11.21
N GLY A 85 -14.12 -9.46 -10.90
CA GLY A 85 -14.95 -8.59 -11.73
C GLY A 85 -14.30 -8.31 -13.09
N ALA A 86 -13.04 -7.88 -13.08
CA ALA A 86 -12.27 -7.64 -14.31
C ALA A 86 -12.21 -8.89 -15.19
N PHE A 87 -11.90 -10.05 -14.61
CA PHE A 87 -11.90 -11.33 -15.30
C PHE A 87 -13.25 -11.66 -15.96
N SER A 88 -14.36 -11.35 -15.30
CA SER A 88 -15.70 -11.55 -15.86
C SER A 88 -15.94 -10.69 -17.10
N PHE A 89 -15.48 -9.43 -17.09
CA PHE A 89 -15.52 -8.58 -18.29
C PHE A 89 -14.65 -9.12 -19.43
N LEU A 90 -13.45 -9.62 -19.15
CA LEU A 90 -12.59 -10.22 -20.19
C LEU A 90 -13.25 -11.42 -20.86
N ARG A 91 -13.91 -12.29 -20.07
CA ARG A 91 -14.68 -13.42 -20.59
C ARG A 91 -15.86 -12.98 -21.46
N LEU A 92 -16.52 -11.88 -21.10
CA LEU A 92 -17.61 -11.32 -21.92
C LEU A 92 -17.10 -10.73 -23.24
N ILE A 93 -15.94 -10.05 -23.23
CA ILE A 93 -15.29 -9.54 -24.44
C ILE A 93 -14.95 -10.69 -25.38
N TYR A 94 -14.42 -11.79 -24.84
CA TYR A 94 -14.12 -12.99 -25.61
C TYR A 94 -15.39 -13.67 -26.16
N GLY A 95 -16.42 -13.85 -25.33
CA GLY A 95 -17.63 -14.60 -25.68
C GLY A 95 -18.61 -13.83 -26.59
N ILE A 96 -18.62 -12.49 -26.52
CA ILE A 96 -19.56 -11.63 -27.25
C ILE A 96 -18.76 -10.55 -28.00
N THR A 97 -18.02 -10.98 -29.02
CA THR A 97 -17.14 -10.11 -29.81
C THR A 97 -17.87 -8.92 -30.47
N SER A 98 -19.16 -9.07 -30.82
CA SER A 98 -19.99 -7.99 -31.36
C SER A 98 -20.21 -6.82 -30.41
N LYS A 99 -20.00 -7.03 -29.11
CA LYS A 99 -20.14 -6.04 -28.04
C LYS A 99 -18.83 -5.75 -27.32
N ALA A 100 -17.71 -6.26 -27.81
CA ALA A 100 -16.39 -6.15 -27.18
C ALA A 100 -16.03 -4.71 -26.79
N SER A 101 -16.27 -3.73 -27.67
CA SER A 101 -15.99 -2.31 -27.38
C SER A 101 -16.82 -1.75 -26.23
N GLU A 102 -18.13 -2.03 -26.18
CA GLU A 102 -19.03 -1.57 -25.11
C GLU A 102 -18.67 -2.21 -23.77
N VAL A 103 -18.31 -3.49 -23.78
CA VAL A 103 -17.87 -4.22 -22.59
C VAL A 103 -16.51 -3.71 -22.10
N ALA A 104 -15.58 -3.38 -23.00
CA ALA A 104 -14.30 -2.77 -22.65
C ALA A 104 -14.45 -1.40 -21.97
N LEU A 105 -15.34 -0.54 -22.47
CA LEU A 105 -15.65 0.75 -21.82
C LEU A 105 -16.29 0.56 -20.44
N SER A 106 -17.10 -0.50 -20.28
CA SER A 106 -17.67 -0.88 -18.98
C SER A 106 -16.59 -1.37 -18.01
N LEU A 107 -15.58 -2.11 -18.49
CA LEU A 107 -14.42 -2.53 -17.70
C LEU A 107 -13.58 -1.32 -17.26
N ILE A 108 -13.34 -0.35 -18.14
CA ILE A 108 -12.68 0.91 -17.79
C ILE A 108 -13.45 1.62 -16.68
N SER A 109 -14.76 1.77 -16.84
CA SER A 109 -15.64 2.39 -15.84
C SER A 109 -15.62 1.64 -14.51
N TYR A 110 -15.53 0.31 -14.54
CA TYR A 110 -15.41 -0.53 -13.35
C TYR A 110 -14.10 -0.29 -12.59
N LEU A 111 -12.97 -0.21 -13.30
CA LEU A 111 -11.67 0.09 -12.69
C LEU A 111 -11.63 1.51 -12.10
N GLN A 112 -12.19 2.51 -12.81
CA GLN A 112 -12.34 3.87 -12.30
C GLN A 112 -13.21 3.93 -11.04
N LEU A 113 -14.30 3.15 -11.01
CA LEU A 113 -15.17 3.06 -9.84
C LEU A 113 -14.44 2.45 -8.64
N PHE A 114 -13.65 1.40 -8.85
CA PHE A 114 -12.83 0.80 -7.80
C PHE A 114 -11.89 1.82 -7.18
N ASP A 115 -11.14 2.54 -8.01
CA ASP A 115 -10.17 3.55 -7.58
C ASP A 115 -10.85 4.74 -6.86
N SER A 116 -11.94 5.26 -7.41
CA SER A 116 -12.77 6.30 -6.78
C SER A 116 -13.27 5.87 -5.39
N ARG A 117 -13.79 4.64 -5.27
CA ARG A 117 -14.24 4.09 -3.99
C ARG A 117 -13.09 3.88 -3.01
N CYS A 118 -11.94 3.42 -3.48
CA CYS A 118 -10.75 3.30 -2.64
C CYS A 118 -10.34 4.66 -2.08
N ARG A 119 -10.32 5.74 -2.90
CA ARG A 119 -10.02 7.11 -2.43
C ARG A 119 -11.01 7.54 -1.36
N GLN A 120 -12.31 7.38 -1.62
CA GLN A 120 -13.36 7.79 -0.69
C GLN A 120 -13.26 7.06 0.66
N LEU A 121 -13.04 5.75 0.63
CA LEU A 121 -13.00 4.92 1.83
C LEU A 121 -11.75 5.20 2.68
N ILE A 122 -10.60 5.39 2.04
CA ILE A 122 -9.31 5.47 2.72
C ILE A 122 -8.88 6.91 2.97
N LEU A 123 -8.79 7.74 1.94
CA LEU A 123 -8.39 9.14 2.07
C LEU A 123 -9.54 10.03 2.54
N GLY A 124 -10.76 9.76 2.06
CA GLY A 124 -11.99 10.44 2.50
C GLY A 124 -12.56 9.93 3.82
N ALA A 125 -11.89 8.98 4.47
CA ALA A 125 -12.31 8.35 5.73
C ALA A 125 -13.71 7.70 5.70
N GLY A 126 -14.26 7.41 4.51
CA GLY A 126 -15.58 6.78 4.36
C GLY A 126 -15.65 5.37 4.96
N ALA A 127 -14.52 4.68 5.15
CA ALA A 127 -14.50 3.38 5.82
C ALA A 127 -14.84 3.47 7.32
N LEU A 128 -14.74 4.65 7.94
CA LEU A 128 -15.15 4.84 9.34
C LEU A 128 -16.66 4.66 9.50
N THR A 129 -17.44 5.17 8.54
CA THR A 129 -18.91 5.11 8.56
C THR A 129 -19.44 3.84 7.92
N SER A 130 -18.85 3.39 6.81
CA SER A 130 -19.39 2.27 6.02
C SER A 130 -18.92 0.88 6.45
N ALA A 131 -17.67 0.76 6.92
CA ALA A 131 -17.08 -0.50 7.38
C ALA A 131 -16.93 -0.59 8.91
N GLY A 132 -17.39 0.44 9.63
CA GLY A 132 -17.33 0.49 11.10
C GLY A 132 -15.91 0.57 11.68
N LEU A 133 -14.92 1.03 10.90
CA LEU A 133 -13.56 1.21 11.41
C LEU A 133 -13.51 2.36 12.41
N LYS A 134 -12.86 2.16 13.55
CA LYS A 134 -12.71 3.23 14.55
C LYS A 134 -11.79 4.36 14.07
N ASN A 135 -10.72 4.01 13.36
CA ASN A 135 -9.71 4.94 12.84
C ASN A 135 -9.12 4.40 11.53
N ILE A 136 -8.68 5.30 10.65
CA ILE A 136 -7.84 4.94 9.49
C ILE A 136 -6.41 4.77 9.98
N THR A 137 -5.87 3.55 9.87
CA THR A 137 -4.53 3.22 10.36
C THR A 137 -3.50 3.18 9.23
N ALA A 138 -2.21 3.19 9.58
CA ALA A 138 -1.13 2.95 8.62
C ALA A 138 -1.26 1.58 7.91
N THR A 139 -1.88 0.60 8.58
CA THR A 139 -2.17 -0.71 7.96
C THR A 139 -3.20 -0.58 6.85
N ASN A 140 -4.26 0.22 7.05
CA ASN A 140 -5.29 0.44 6.04
C ASN A 140 -4.70 1.15 4.81
N LEU A 141 -3.84 2.16 5.03
CA LEU A 141 -3.12 2.86 3.97
C LEU A 141 -2.20 1.91 3.20
N ALA A 142 -1.48 1.03 3.90
CA ALA A 142 -0.60 0.05 3.27
C ALA A 142 -1.38 -0.97 2.42
N LEU A 143 -2.53 -1.45 2.91
CA LEU A 143 -3.40 -2.36 2.15
C LEU A 143 -4.02 -1.70 0.93
N ALA A 144 -4.44 -0.43 1.05
CA ALA A 144 -4.92 0.34 -0.09
C ALA A 144 -3.85 0.53 -1.15
N PHE A 145 -2.63 0.89 -0.74
CA PHE A 145 -1.50 1.01 -1.66
C PHE A 145 -1.20 -0.32 -2.38
N GLN A 146 -1.23 -1.44 -1.66
CA GLN A 146 -1.04 -2.77 -2.23
C GLN A 146 -2.15 -3.17 -3.20
N ALA A 147 -3.41 -2.91 -2.85
CA ALA A 147 -4.55 -3.14 -3.74
C ALA A 147 -4.43 -2.35 -5.05
N LEU A 148 -4.06 -1.07 -4.97
CA LEU A 148 -3.87 -0.22 -6.15
C LEU A 148 -2.67 -0.68 -6.99
N SER A 149 -1.55 -1.03 -6.34
CA SER A 149 -0.35 -1.52 -7.03
C SER A 149 -0.65 -2.81 -7.78
N PHE A 150 -1.34 -3.75 -7.13
CA PHE A 150 -1.73 -5.02 -7.72
C PHE A 150 -2.61 -4.82 -8.97
N ILE A 151 -3.66 -4.00 -8.88
CA ILE A 151 -4.54 -3.75 -10.03
C ILE A 151 -3.81 -2.98 -11.14
N SER A 152 -2.97 -1.99 -10.79
CA SER A 152 -2.12 -1.24 -11.73
C SER A 152 -1.25 -2.17 -12.57
N THR A 153 -0.61 -3.17 -11.95
CA THR A 153 0.20 -4.19 -12.64
C THR A 153 -0.60 -5.04 -13.63
N LEU A 154 -1.92 -5.21 -13.43
CA LEU A 154 -2.78 -5.98 -14.34
C LEU A 154 -3.32 -5.17 -15.52
N ILE A 155 -3.39 -3.84 -15.41
CA ILE A 155 -3.97 -2.98 -16.45
C ILE A 155 -3.29 -3.18 -17.81
N PRO A 156 -1.94 -3.26 -17.93
CA PRO A 156 -1.29 -3.52 -19.22
C PRO A 156 -1.71 -4.85 -19.85
N CYS A 157 -1.79 -5.93 -19.05
CA CYS A 157 -2.23 -7.24 -19.56
C CYS A 157 -3.68 -7.20 -20.06
N ILE A 158 -4.57 -6.55 -19.29
CA ILE A 158 -5.97 -6.31 -19.64
C ILE A 158 -6.08 -5.49 -20.92
N SER A 159 -5.36 -4.38 -21.02
CA SER A 159 -5.36 -3.49 -22.18
C SER A 159 -4.90 -4.23 -23.44
N GLY A 160 -3.80 -5.00 -23.34
CA GLY A 160 -3.29 -5.81 -24.44
C GLY A 160 -4.28 -6.84 -24.95
N PHE A 161 -4.98 -7.54 -24.03
CA PHE A 161 -6.06 -8.46 -24.41
C PHE A 161 -7.19 -7.72 -25.14
N VAL A 162 -7.67 -6.60 -24.59
CA VAL A 162 -8.75 -5.82 -25.21
C VAL A 162 -8.35 -5.32 -26.60
N GLY A 163 -7.11 -4.88 -26.78
CA GLY A 163 -6.60 -4.42 -28.07
C GLY A 163 -6.62 -5.50 -29.17
N ARG A 164 -6.46 -6.79 -28.80
CA ARG A 164 -6.59 -7.91 -29.76
C ARG A 164 -8.03 -8.21 -30.16
N HIS A 165 -8.99 -7.95 -29.28
CA HIS A 165 -10.40 -8.34 -29.45
C HIS A 165 -11.31 -7.20 -29.89
N VAL A 166 -10.86 -5.96 -29.77
CA VAL A 166 -11.60 -4.78 -30.23
C VAL A 166 -10.97 -4.25 -31.51
N SER A 167 -11.69 -4.36 -32.64
CA SER A 167 -11.27 -3.72 -33.88
C SER A 167 -11.22 -2.21 -33.71
N ALA A 168 -10.20 -1.56 -34.30
CA ALA A 168 -10.05 -0.10 -34.32
C ALA A 168 -11.24 0.58 -35.05
N ARG A 169 -12.36 0.82 -34.36
CA ARG A 169 -13.51 1.57 -34.87
C ARG A 169 -13.56 2.94 -34.22
N GLN A 170 -13.24 3.96 -35.01
CA GLN A 170 -13.73 5.35 -35.01
C GLN A 170 -14.30 5.93 -33.69
N THR A 171 -13.57 5.85 -32.59
CA THR A 171 -13.75 6.77 -31.45
C THR A 171 -12.68 7.85 -31.53
N ASN A 172 -13.00 9.09 -31.15
CA ASN A 172 -12.04 10.19 -31.12
C ASN A 172 -10.84 9.91 -30.17
N GLU A 173 -11.03 9.00 -29.21
CA GLU A 173 -10.00 8.50 -28.30
C GLU A 173 -9.95 6.97 -28.37
N SER A 174 -8.74 6.39 -28.45
CA SER A 174 -8.54 4.94 -28.41
C SER A 174 -8.87 4.37 -27.03
N ILE A 175 -9.45 3.16 -26.98
CA ILE A 175 -9.67 2.41 -25.74
C ILE A 175 -8.36 2.20 -24.97
N GLU A 176 -7.24 2.04 -25.68
CA GLU A 176 -5.91 1.92 -25.10
C GLU A 176 -5.51 3.18 -24.31
N SER A 177 -5.74 4.37 -24.88
CA SER A 177 -5.52 5.66 -24.20
C SER A 177 -6.38 5.79 -22.93
N GLN A 178 -7.60 5.26 -22.95
CA GLN A 178 -8.43 5.25 -21.75
C GLN A 178 -7.89 4.33 -20.66
N PHE A 179 -7.36 3.15 -21.00
CA PHE A 179 -6.66 2.30 -20.02
C PHE A 179 -5.41 2.98 -19.45
N GLU A 180 -4.65 3.71 -20.27
CA GLU A 180 -3.51 4.49 -19.81
C GLU A 180 -3.94 5.57 -18.79
N LYS A 181 -5.02 6.31 -19.08
CA LYS A 181 -5.60 7.28 -18.13
C LYS A 181 -6.03 6.63 -16.81
N VAL A 182 -6.65 5.45 -16.87
CA VAL A 182 -6.99 4.69 -15.65
C VAL A 182 -5.72 4.32 -14.89
N ASN A 183 -4.70 3.80 -15.57
CA ASN A 183 -3.46 3.43 -14.92
C ASN A 183 -2.79 4.64 -14.23
N HIS A 184 -2.77 5.79 -14.92
CA HIS A 184 -2.27 7.04 -14.36
C HIS A 184 -3.04 7.45 -13.10
N ALA A 185 -4.37 7.36 -13.11
CA ALA A 185 -5.19 7.68 -11.94
C ALA A 185 -4.88 6.79 -10.73
N PHE A 186 -4.57 5.51 -10.94
CA PHE A 186 -4.12 4.60 -9.89
C PHE A 186 -2.75 5.02 -9.32
N GLU A 187 -1.81 5.44 -10.16
CA GLU A 187 -0.51 5.95 -9.73
C GLU A 187 -0.64 7.27 -8.93
N GLU A 188 -1.47 8.21 -9.38
CA GLU A 188 -1.77 9.44 -8.64
C GLU A 188 -2.38 9.16 -7.25
N HIS A 189 -3.20 8.11 -7.15
CA HIS A 189 -3.76 7.68 -5.88
C HIS A 189 -2.70 7.07 -4.96
N LYS A 190 -1.83 6.20 -5.49
CA LYS A 190 -0.67 5.66 -4.75
C LYS A 190 0.20 6.79 -4.19
N ASP A 191 0.48 7.81 -4.99
CA ASP A 191 1.21 9.00 -4.55
C ASP A 191 0.48 9.78 -3.45
N SER A 192 -0.85 9.87 -3.54
CA SER A 192 -1.66 10.53 -2.52
C SER A 192 -1.62 9.78 -1.18
N ILE A 193 -1.61 8.44 -1.20
CA ILE A 193 -1.38 7.61 -0.01
C ILE A 193 0.04 7.81 0.53
N PHE A 194 1.03 7.82 -0.36
CA PHE A 194 2.43 8.07 0.00
C PHE A 194 2.59 9.41 0.75
N ARG A 195 2.06 10.51 0.18
CA ARG A 195 2.05 11.83 0.83
C ARG A 195 1.31 11.82 2.17
N LYS A 196 0.20 11.09 2.27
CA LYS A 196 -0.57 10.98 3.52
C LYS A 196 0.24 10.30 4.63
N LEU A 197 0.99 9.24 4.32
CA LEU A 197 1.85 8.55 5.28
C LEU A 197 2.92 9.49 5.84
N ILE A 198 3.57 10.27 4.97
CA ILE A 198 4.56 11.28 5.37
C ILE A 198 3.90 12.35 6.23
N GLY A 199 2.78 12.92 5.78
CA GLY A 199 2.08 13.99 6.50
C GLY A 199 1.62 13.59 7.91
N ILE A 200 1.21 12.33 8.12
CA ILE A 200 0.88 11.81 9.45
C ILE A 200 2.12 11.82 10.35
N MET A 201 3.27 11.37 9.86
CA MET A 201 4.49 11.33 10.65
C MET A 201 5.12 12.71 10.84
N GLU A 202 4.97 13.61 9.88
CA GLU A 202 5.36 15.00 10.00
C GLU A 202 4.56 15.72 11.08
N SER A 203 3.23 15.56 11.10
CA SER A 203 2.37 16.10 12.17
C SER A 203 2.79 15.60 13.56
N ARG A 204 3.14 14.32 13.67
CA ARG A 204 3.71 13.75 14.90
C ARG A 204 5.06 14.38 15.24
N ALA A 205 5.97 14.50 14.27
CA ALA A 205 7.27 15.11 14.48
C ALA A 205 7.14 16.53 15.03
N ILE A 206 6.27 17.36 14.44
CA ILE A 206 5.98 18.72 14.91
C ILE A 206 5.46 18.70 16.35
N SER A 207 4.50 17.83 16.66
CA SER A 207 3.93 17.71 18.01
C SER A 207 4.97 17.32 19.06
N TYR A 208 5.78 16.30 18.78
CA TYR A 208 6.84 15.86 19.70
C TYR A 208 7.98 16.88 19.80
N SER A 209 8.29 17.60 18.71
CA SER A 209 9.27 18.69 18.73
C SER A 209 8.79 19.84 19.60
N LYS A 210 7.50 20.22 19.53
CA LYS A 210 6.91 21.21 20.44
C LYS A 210 7.02 20.77 21.91
N ARG A 211 6.70 19.51 22.21
CA ARG A 211 6.86 18.96 23.57
C ARG A 211 8.33 19.00 24.02
N ALA A 212 9.28 18.76 23.12
CA ALA A 212 10.71 18.83 23.44
C ALA A 212 11.15 20.25 23.82
N ARG A 213 10.58 21.28 23.18
CA ARG A 213 10.84 22.69 23.49
C ARG A 213 10.31 23.11 24.87
N GLU A 214 9.23 22.50 25.33
CA GLU A 214 8.59 22.80 26.62
C GLU A 214 9.27 22.10 27.81
N ILE A 215 10.27 21.25 27.55
CA ILE A 215 11.02 20.54 28.60
C ILE A 215 12.02 21.50 29.24
N ASP A 216 12.00 21.54 30.56
CA ASP A 216 13.13 22.05 31.34
C ASP A 216 14.28 21.04 31.29
N TRP A 217 15.34 21.40 30.56
CA TRP A 217 16.51 20.54 30.35
C TRP A 217 17.53 20.65 31.49
N GLU A 218 17.42 21.66 32.35
CA GLU A 218 18.37 21.97 33.43
C GLU A 218 17.86 21.54 34.81
N GLY A 219 16.58 21.17 34.90
CA GLY A 219 15.97 20.55 36.09
C GLY A 219 16.47 19.13 36.41
N GLU A 220 15.65 18.37 37.14
CA GLU A 220 15.99 17.02 37.63
C GLU A 220 16.65 16.14 36.55
N THR A 221 17.84 15.62 36.87
CA THR A 221 18.59 14.71 36.03
C THR A 221 17.79 13.41 35.86
N GLN A 222 17.02 13.31 34.78
CA GLN A 222 16.23 12.10 34.53
C GLN A 222 17.14 10.93 34.17
N GLN A 223 17.09 9.88 35.00
CA GLN A 223 17.80 8.63 34.74
C GLN A 223 17.21 7.82 33.58
N ASP A 224 16.06 8.21 33.01
CA ASP A 224 15.39 7.50 31.92
C ASP A 224 15.19 8.39 30.69
N VAL A 225 14.93 7.76 29.54
CA VAL A 225 14.61 8.43 28.28
C VAL A 225 13.24 9.10 28.39
N ARG A 226 13.15 10.36 27.95
CA ARG A 226 11.92 11.14 28.10
C ARG A 226 10.78 10.62 27.25
N LYS A 227 9.56 10.78 27.77
CA LYS A 227 8.32 10.25 27.16
C LYS A 227 8.12 10.71 25.71
N TYR A 228 8.42 11.97 25.37
CA TYR A 228 8.21 12.48 24.01
C TYR A 228 9.00 11.67 22.96
N MET A 229 10.22 11.26 23.31
CA MET A 229 11.10 10.50 22.43
C MET A 229 10.68 9.03 22.35
N VAL A 230 10.29 8.45 23.49
CA VAL A 230 9.72 7.09 23.53
C VAL A 230 8.46 7.00 22.67
N ASP A 231 7.56 7.98 22.79
CA ASP A 231 6.32 8.05 22.01
C ASP A 231 6.62 8.21 20.50
N LEU A 232 7.52 9.12 20.11
CA LEU A 232 7.94 9.36 18.73
C LEU A 232 8.50 8.09 18.08
N VAL A 233 9.43 7.41 18.76
CA VAL A 233 10.04 6.16 18.29
C VAL A 233 9.00 5.05 18.20
N GLY A 234 8.10 4.98 19.18
CA GLY A 234 7.00 4.00 19.20
C GLY A 234 6.06 4.15 18.01
N ASP A 235 5.61 5.38 17.72
CA ASP A 235 4.72 5.67 16.60
C ASP A 235 5.38 5.43 15.25
N THR A 236 6.66 5.82 15.11
CA THR A 236 7.44 5.57 13.89
C THR A 236 7.65 4.07 13.67
N SER A 237 7.96 3.32 14.73
CA SER A 237 8.14 1.87 14.67
C SER A 237 6.85 1.15 14.28
N ARG A 238 5.69 1.60 14.79
CA ARG A 238 4.38 1.06 14.41
C ARG A 238 4.07 1.29 12.94
N LEU A 239 4.36 2.49 12.42
CA LEU A 239 4.20 2.79 11.00
C LEU A 239 5.12 1.91 10.15
N TYR A 240 6.41 1.85 10.47
CA TYR A 240 7.37 1.02 9.75
C TYR A 240 6.93 -0.45 9.70
N LYS A 241 6.54 -1.04 10.83
CA LYS A 241 6.03 -2.42 10.87
C LYS A 241 4.81 -2.62 9.97
N ALA A 242 3.89 -1.65 9.95
CA ALA A 242 2.68 -1.75 9.14
C ALA A 242 2.96 -1.71 7.63
N ILE A 243 3.87 -0.82 7.19
CA ILE A 243 4.25 -0.69 5.78
C ILE A 243 5.22 -1.78 5.34
N ASN A 244 6.22 -2.13 6.15
CA ASN A 244 7.25 -3.14 5.81
C ASN A 244 6.67 -4.55 5.66
N LYS A 245 5.56 -4.85 6.35
CA LYS A 245 4.85 -6.12 6.20
C LYS A 245 4.21 -6.26 4.80
N ARG A 246 3.87 -5.16 4.14
CA ARG A 246 2.93 -5.16 3.01
C ARG A 246 3.47 -4.53 1.74
N MET A 247 4.19 -3.43 1.86
CA MET A 247 4.73 -2.69 0.73
C MET A 247 6.09 -3.24 0.32
N HIS A 248 6.47 -3.02 -0.94
CA HIS A 248 7.78 -3.46 -1.45
C HIS A 248 8.90 -2.63 -0.83
N GLN A 249 10.07 -3.23 -0.68
CA GLN A 249 11.20 -2.62 0.04
C GLN A 249 11.63 -1.27 -0.54
N SER A 250 11.55 -1.10 -1.86
CA SER A 250 11.83 0.17 -2.55
C SER A 250 10.90 1.30 -2.09
N VAL A 251 9.59 1.02 -2.00
CA VAL A 251 8.58 1.98 -1.55
C VAL A 251 8.76 2.29 -0.06
N VAL A 252 8.99 1.26 0.76
CA VAL A 252 9.25 1.43 2.20
C VAL A 252 10.46 2.33 2.43
N LEU A 253 11.55 2.10 1.72
CA LEU A 253 12.76 2.92 1.80
C LEU A 253 12.46 4.38 1.46
N LEU A 254 11.70 4.65 0.39
CA LEU A 254 11.36 6.00 -0.04
C LEU A 254 10.48 6.74 1.00
N VAL A 255 9.47 6.06 1.55
CA VAL A 255 8.61 6.60 2.62
C VAL A 255 9.45 6.93 3.85
N MET A 256 10.26 5.98 4.31
CA MET A 256 11.06 6.13 5.52
C MET A 256 12.13 7.21 5.37
N THR A 257 12.77 7.32 4.20
CA THR A 257 13.73 8.40 3.90
C THR A 257 13.07 9.77 3.97
N SER A 258 11.88 9.91 3.37
CA SER A 258 11.15 11.17 3.37
C SER A 258 10.70 11.58 4.78
N ILE A 259 10.27 10.62 5.60
CA ILE A 259 9.95 10.87 7.01
C ILE A 259 11.21 11.28 7.79
N SER A 260 12.34 10.59 7.58
CA SER A 260 13.60 10.95 8.24
C SER A 260 14.02 12.38 7.93
N THR A 261 13.85 12.83 6.68
CA THR A 261 14.12 14.23 6.30
C THR A 261 13.23 15.20 7.09
N ARG A 262 11.92 14.95 7.17
CA ARG A 262 11.02 15.79 7.98
C ARG A 262 11.40 15.81 9.47
N TYR A 263 11.96 14.72 9.98
CA TYR A 263 12.42 14.66 11.37
C TYR A 263 13.66 15.54 11.57
N LYS A 264 14.59 15.55 10.61
CA LYS A 264 15.74 16.46 10.63
C LYS A 264 15.26 17.91 10.63
N ASP A 265 14.30 18.25 9.78
CA ASP A 265 13.76 19.60 9.67
C ASP A 265 13.14 20.06 11.01
N HIS A 266 12.21 19.26 11.57
CA HIS A 266 11.44 19.67 12.75
C HIS A 266 12.19 19.52 14.08
N LEU A 267 12.81 18.36 14.34
CA LEU A 267 13.57 18.14 15.57
C LEU A 267 14.89 18.92 15.56
N GLY A 268 15.56 18.99 14.40
CA GLY A 268 16.81 19.73 14.26
C GLY A 268 16.61 21.20 14.56
N THR A 269 15.58 21.84 13.97
CA THR A 269 15.25 23.24 14.26
C THR A 269 14.99 23.47 15.75
N VAL A 270 14.16 22.63 16.38
CA VAL A 270 13.88 22.78 17.82
C VAL A 270 15.12 22.58 18.68
N PHE A 271 15.95 21.58 18.38
CA PHE A 271 17.19 21.37 19.13
C PHE A 271 18.19 22.49 18.91
N ILE A 272 18.23 23.15 17.75
CA ILE A 272 19.02 24.37 17.55
C ILE A 272 18.53 25.48 18.48
N ASP A 273 17.21 25.70 18.56
CA ASP A 273 16.61 26.78 19.34
C ASP A 273 16.74 26.62 20.88
N ILE A 274 16.78 25.38 21.38
CA ILE A 274 16.84 25.12 22.84
C ILE A 274 18.19 25.60 23.39
N VAL A 275 18.16 26.50 24.36
CA VAL A 275 19.35 26.93 25.11
C VAL A 275 19.57 25.94 26.25
N VAL A 276 20.82 25.52 26.44
CA VAL A 276 21.25 24.64 27.53
C VAL A 276 22.55 25.22 28.09
N GLU A 277 22.52 25.65 29.33
CA GLU A 277 23.64 26.26 30.05
C GLU A 277 24.42 25.24 30.90
N ASP A 278 23.85 24.04 31.12
CA ASP A 278 24.49 22.97 31.88
C ASP A 278 24.74 21.67 31.10
N GLU A 279 25.84 21.04 31.45
CA GLU A 279 26.32 19.81 30.85
C GLU A 279 25.42 18.59 31.16
N SER A 280 24.67 18.63 32.27
CA SER A 280 23.69 17.60 32.57
C SER A 280 22.50 17.62 31.59
N GLY A 281 22.02 18.81 31.20
CA GLY A 281 20.96 18.96 30.23
C GLY A 281 21.36 18.47 28.84
N ARG A 282 22.60 18.80 28.42
CA ARG A 282 23.16 18.33 27.15
C ARG A 282 23.26 16.80 27.13
N LYS A 283 23.75 16.18 28.21
CA LYS A 283 23.79 14.71 28.34
C LYS A 283 22.40 14.08 28.24
N CYS A 284 21.39 14.71 28.83
CA CYS A 284 20.01 14.21 28.74
C CYS A 284 19.47 14.29 27.30
N MET A 285 19.73 15.38 26.56
CA MET A 285 19.36 15.49 25.14
C MET A 285 20.05 14.40 24.29
N VAL A 286 21.36 14.21 24.47
CA VAL A 286 22.13 13.20 23.74
C VAL A 286 21.56 11.81 24.01
N LYS A 287 21.24 11.48 25.27
CA LYS A 287 20.65 10.20 25.64
C LYS A 287 19.30 9.95 24.98
N ASP A 288 18.42 10.95 24.93
CA ASP A 288 17.14 10.84 24.23
C ASP A 288 17.38 10.52 22.73
N ILE A 289 18.34 11.19 22.10
CA ILE A 289 18.67 10.98 20.68
C ILE A 289 19.34 9.61 20.44
N GLU A 290 20.20 9.14 21.34
CA GLU A 290 20.82 7.81 21.27
C GLU A 290 19.76 6.70 21.34
N TYR A 291 18.71 6.89 22.15
CA TYR A 291 17.57 5.97 22.16
C TYR A 291 16.85 5.94 20.80
N LEU A 292 16.65 7.10 20.18
CA LEU A 292 16.08 7.18 18.82
C LEU A 292 16.96 6.46 17.79
N ASP A 293 18.27 6.71 17.80
CA ASP A 293 19.20 6.11 16.85
C ASP A 293 19.29 4.58 17.03
N GLY A 294 19.36 4.12 18.27
CA GLY A 294 19.43 2.70 18.59
C GLY A 294 18.19 1.91 18.14
N LYS A 295 17.01 2.55 18.10
CA LYS A 295 15.75 1.92 17.69
C LYS A 295 15.43 2.11 16.21
N LEU A 296 15.61 3.32 15.68
CA LEU A 296 15.21 3.67 14.32
C LEU A 296 16.38 3.67 13.32
N GLY A 297 17.62 3.88 13.75
CA GLY A 297 18.78 3.99 12.86
C GLY A 297 19.08 2.73 12.03
N LYS A 298 18.59 1.56 12.47
CA LYS A 298 18.66 0.29 11.73
C LYS A 298 17.59 0.14 10.65
N ILE A 299 16.57 1.02 10.64
CA ILE A 299 15.50 0.99 9.65
C ILE A 299 16.03 1.59 8.35
N PRO A 300 15.87 0.93 7.19
CA PRO A 300 16.26 1.49 5.90
C PRO A 300 15.62 2.87 5.67
N GLY A 301 16.45 3.85 5.32
CA GLY A 301 16.02 5.24 5.13
C GLY A 301 16.04 6.12 6.38
N PHE A 302 16.29 5.57 7.58
CA PHE A 302 16.42 6.34 8.83
C PHE A 302 17.86 6.49 9.33
N GLY A 303 18.82 5.96 8.58
CA GLY A 303 20.24 6.07 8.91
C GLY A 303 20.72 7.52 8.99
N GLY A 304 21.55 7.82 9.99
CA GLY A 304 22.20 9.13 10.14
C GLY A 304 21.33 10.24 10.73
N LEU A 305 20.04 9.99 11.00
CA LEU A 305 19.20 10.95 11.73
C LEU A 305 19.72 11.20 13.15
N GLY A 306 20.03 10.14 13.90
CA GLY A 306 20.55 10.27 15.26
C GLY A 306 21.87 11.03 15.30
N ARG A 307 22.82 10.65 14.43
CA ARG A 307 24.11 11.35 14.30
C ARG A 307 23.92 12.85 14.04
N TYR A 308 23.08 13.21 13.07
CA TYR A 308 22.78 14.60 12.74
C TYR A 308 22.25 15.40 13.95
N LEU A 309 21.31 14.83 14.70
CA LEU A 309 20.74 15.49 15.89
C LEU A 309 21.76 15.57 17.04
N ILE A 310 22.58 14.53 17.24
CA ILE A 310 23.67 14.54 18.23
C ILE A 310 24.69 15.64 17.90
N ASP A 311 25.06 15.79 16.63
CA ASP A 311 26.02 16.80 16.20
C ASP A 311 25.50 18.22 16.48
N ILE A 312 24.20 18.47 16.26
CA ILE A 312 23.53 19.73 16.66
C ILE A 312 23.68 19.97 18.16
N VAL A 313 23.31 19.00 18.99
CA VAL A 313 23.33 19.15 20.45
C VAL A 313 24.75 19.32 20.98
N LYS A 314 25.73 18.60 20.43
CA LYS A 314 27.15 18.71 20.83
C LYS A 314 27.80 20.02 20.39
N SER A 315 27.33 20.62 19.29
CA SER A 315 27.86 21.89 18.79
C SER A 315 27.46 23.12 19.63
N LYS A 316 26.50 22.96 20.56
CA LYS A 316 26.12 24.02 21.48
C LYS A 316 27.29 24.38 22.40
N GLY A 317 27.61 25.67 22.45
CA GLY A 317 28.47 26.23 23.49
C GLY A 317 27.74 26.17 24.83
N ILE A 318 28.41 25.61 25.83
CA ILE A 318 28.00 25.63 27.24
C ILE A 318 28.81 26.73 27.91
#